data_AF-A0A3P6L0Z2-F1
#
_entry.id   AF-A0A3P6L0Z2-F1
#
_cell.length_a   1.000
_cell.length_b   1.000
_cell.length_c   1.000
_cell.angle_alpha   90.00
_cell.angle_beta   90.00
_cell.angle_gamma   90.00
#
_symmetry.space_group_name_H-M   'P 1'
#
loop_
_entity.id
_entity.type
_entity.pdbx_description
1 polymer ?
#
loop_
_entity_poly.entity_id
_entity_poly.type
_entity_poly.pdbx_seq_one_letter_code
_entity_poly.pdbx_strand_id
1 'polypeptide(L)'
;MVTPLRYALIFLLWAMVAVIYAPLIPAALTLISPALSLTHWQALFADPQLPHALLATLVSTTIAAVGALLIALLVIVALWPGPKWQRMCARLPWLLAIPHVAFATSALLLFADGGLLYDYFPYFTPPMDRFGIGLGLTLAVKESAFLLWILAAVLSEKRLLQQVIVLDSLGYSRWQCLNWLLLPSVAPSLAMAMLAIVA
;
A
#
# COMPACT_ATOMS: atom_id res chain seq x y z
N MET A 1 43.85 -9.38 -10.33
CA MET A 1 43.07 -9.85 -11.49
C MET A 1 41.58 -9.98 -11.14
N VAL A 2 40.92 -8.91 -10.68
CA VAL A 2 39.50 -8.94 -10.21
C VAL A 2 38.54 -8.29 -11.22
N THR A 3 39.08 -7.60 -12.22
CA THR A 3 38.32 -6.86 -13.23
C THR A 3 37.47 -7.74 -14.16
N PRO A 4 37.90 -8.91 -14.69
CA PRO A 4 37.09 -9.64 -15.68
C PRO A 4 35.85 -10.30 -15.05
N LEU A 5 35.96 -10.79 -13.81
CA LEU A 5 34.84 -11.40 -13.08
C LEU A 5 33.73 -10.38 -12.80
N ARG A 6 34.10 -9.13 -12.48
CA ARG A 6 33.14 -8.04 -12.27
C ARG A 6 32.32 -7.75 -13.53
N TYR A 7 32.96 -7.70 -14.70
CA TYR A 7 32.24 -7.47 -15.96
C TYR A 7 31.34 -8.65 -16.33
N ALA A 8 31.79 -9.89 -16.11
CA ALA A 8 30.98 -11.08 -16.33
C ALA A 8 29.73 -11.12 -15.42
N LEU A 9 29.88 -10.77 -14.14
CA LEU A 9 28.75 -10.69 -13.19
C LEU A 9 27.78 -9.56 -13.54
N ILE A 10 28.28 -8.39 -13.94
CA ILE A 10 27.44 -7.27 -14.41
C ILE A 10 26.66 -7.69 -15.66
N PHE A 11 27.32 -8.35 -16.63
CA PHE A 11 26.68 -8.83 -17.84
C PHE A 11 25.59 -9.86 -17.52
N LEU A 12 25.87 -10.82 -16.63
CA LEU A 12 24.91 -11.83 -16.20
C LEU A 12 23.71 -11.19 -15.48
N LEU A 13 23.94 -10.18 -14.64
CA LEU A 13 22.88 -9.43 -13.96
C LEU A 13 21.99 -8.70 -14.97
N TRP A 14 22.58 -8.01 -15.95
CA TRP A 14 21.84 -7.37 -17.03
C TRP A 14 21.10 -8.36 -17.92
N ALA A 15 21.67 -9.54 -18.17
CA ALA A 15 21.01 -10.61 -18.92
C ALA A 15 19.79 -11.15 -18.15
N MET A 16 19.91 -11.37 -16.84
CA MET A 16 18.76 -11.78 -16.00
C MET A 16 17.67 -10.70 -15.98
N VAL A 17 18.04 -9.43 -15.80
CA VAL A 17 17.10 -8.31 -15.92
C VAL A 17 16.43 -8.34 -17.29
N ALA A 18 17.20 -8.44 -18.38
CA ALA A 18 16.65 -8.49 -19.73
C ALA A 18 15.69 -9.66 -19.92
N VAL A 19 15.97 -10.86 -19.38
CA VAL A 19 15.07 -12.02 -19.46
C VAL A 19 13.78 -11.79 -18.67
N ILE A 20 13.86 -11.19 -17.48
CA ILE A 20 12.68 -10.88 -16.65
C ILE A 20 11.79 -9.82 -17.33
N TYR A 21 12.39 -8.80 -17.94
CA TYR A 21 11.66 -7.70 -18.56
C TYR A 21 11.34 -7.93 -20.06
N ALA A 22 12.00 -8.88 -20.74
CA ALA A 22 11.78 -9.16 -22.17
C ALA A 22 10.31 -9.44 -22.54
N PRO A 23 9.51 -10.16 -21.73
CA PRO A 23 8.09 -10.37 -22.01
C PRO A 23 7.24 -9.09 -22.04
N LEU A 24 7.70 -7.99 -21.45
CA LEU A 24 7.00 -6.70 -21.51
C LEU A 24 7.05 -6.08 -22.90
N ILE A 25 8.07 -6.38 -23.70
CA ILE A 25 8.21 -5.85 -25.07
C ILE A 25 7.06 -6.34 -25.98
N PRO A 26 6.82 -7.65 -26.15
CA PRO A 26 5.69 -8.11 -26.96
C PRO A 26 4.35 -7.70 -26.34
N ALA A 27 4.21 -7.69 -25.01
CA ALA A 27 2.99 -7.20 -24.36
C ALA A 27 2.70 -5.73 -24.73
N ALA A 28 3.70 -4.85 -24.63
CA ALA A 28 3.56 -3.45 -25.02
C ALA A 28 3.22 -3.30 -26.51
N LEU A 29 3.89 -4.05 -27.39
CA LEU A 29 3.61 -4.02 -28.83
C LEU A 29 2.18 -4.46 -29.15
N THR A 30 1.65 -5.47 -28.46
CA THR A 30 0.25 -5.91 -28.64
C THR A 30 -0.77 -4.90 -28.13
N LEU A 31 -0.41 -4.05 -27.17
CA LEU A 31 -1.28 -3.00 -26.62
C LEU A 31 -1.26 -1.70 -27.45
N ILE A 32 -0.16 -1.42 -28.17
CA ILE A 32 -0.05 -0.19 -28.99
C ILE A 32 -1.05 -0.21 -30.15
N SER A 33 -1.24 -1.36 -30.82
CA SER A 33 -2.15 -1.47 -31.95
C SER A 33 -3.61 -1.11 -31.61
N PRO A 34 -4.24 -1.68 -30.55
CA PRO A 34 -5.58 -1.26 -30.13
C PRO A 34 -5.61 0.17 -29.57
N ALA A 35 -4.57 0.61 -28.84
CA ALA A 35 -4.50 1.95 -28.27
C ALA A 35 -4.52 3.08 -29.32
N LEU A 36 -3.99 2.84 -30.52
CA LEU A 36 -3.98 3.80 -31.63
C LEU A 36 -5.27 3.79 -32.46
N SER A 37 -6.19 2.86 -32.19
CA SER A 37 -7.40 2.71 -33.01
C SER A 37 -8.61 3.44 -32.41
N LEU A 38 -9.20 4.34 -33.20
CA LEU A 38 -10.37 5.11 -32.77
C LEU A 38 -11.59 4.22 -32.47
N THR A 39 -11.72 3.10 -33.18
CA THR A 39 -12.84 2.15 -33.04
C THR A 39 -12.86 1.45 -31.69
N HIS A 40 -11.70 1.04 -31.16
CA HIS A 40 -11.64 0.40 -29.85
C HIS A 40 -11.91 1.41 -28.72
N TRP A 41 -11.49 2.66 -28.87
CA TRP A 41 -11.86 3.73 -27.95
C TRP A 41 -13.38 3.99 -27.94
N GLN A 42 -14.01 4.05 -29.11
CA GLN A 42 -15.46 4.19 -29.20
C GLN A 42 -16.20 3.01 -28.57
N ALA A 43 -15.73 1.78 -28.79
CA ALA A 43 -16.31 0.58 -28.17
C ALA A 43 -16.16 0.60 -26.64
N LEU A 44 -15.00 1.02 -26.13
CA LEU A 44 -14.74 1.16 -24.70
C LEU A 44 -15.69 2.18 -24.07
N PHE A 45 -15.83 3.38 -24.65
CA PHE A 45 -16.74 4.41 -24.13
C PHE A 45 -18.22 4.09 -24.31
N ALA A 46 -18.57 3.21 -25.25
CA ALA A 46 -19.93 2.71 -25.42
C ALA A 46 -20.28 1.57 -24.45
N ASP A 47 -19.29 1.02 -23.72
CA ASP A 47 -19.51 -0.10 -22.80
C ASP A 47 -20.27 0.36 -21.54
N PRO A 48 -21.46 -0.21 -21.25
CA PRO A 48 -22.23 0.12 -20.05
C PRO A 48 -21.54 -0.28 -18.73
N GLN A 49 -20.54 -1.15 -18.77
CA GLN A 49 -19.78 -1.58 -17.58
C GLN A 49 -18.71 -0.59 -17.16
N LEU A 50 -18.18 0.20 -18.09
CA LEU A 50 -17.12 1.17 -17.83
C LEU A 50 -17.45 2.14 -16.68
N PRO A 51 -18.60 2.85 -16.67
CA PRO A 51 -18.91 3.78 -15.58
C PRO A 51 -19.02 3.07 -14.23
N HIS A 52 -19.52 1.83 -14.21
CA HIS A 52 -19.64 1.04 -12.99
C HIS A 52 -18.27 0.59 -12.47
N ALA A 53 -17.37 0.13 -13.36
CA ALA A 53 -16.02 -0.27 -13.01
C ALA A 53 -15.17 0.94 -12.53
N LEU A 54 -15.30 2.10 -13.18
CA LEU A 54 -14.65 3.33 -12.74
C LEU A 54 -15.14 3.76 -11.36
N LEU A 55 -16.46 3.77 -11.14
CA LEU A 55 -17.03 4.14 -9.84
C LEU A 55 -16.57 3.17 -8.75
N ALA A 56 -16.61 1.86 -8.99
CA ALA A 56 -16.11 0.87 -8.04
C ALA A 56 -14.61 1.03 -7.75
N THR A 57 -13.81 1.40 -8.76
CA THR A 57 -12.38 1.68 -8.58
C THR A 57 -12.18 2.95 -7.77
N LEU A 58 -12.89 4.04 -8.06
CA LEU A 58 -12.79 5.30 -7.31
C LEU A 58 -13.23 5.16 -5.86
N VAL A 59 -14.34 4.45 -5.62
CA VAL A 59 -14.85 4.20 -4.27
C VAL A 59 -13.87 3.31 -3.50
N SER A 60 -13.45 2.19 -4.08
CA SER A 60 -12.53 1.26 -3.41
C SER A 60 -11.15 1.89 -3.13
N THR A 61 -10.58 2.64 -4.08
CA THR A 61 -9.31 3.36 -3.90
C THR A 61 -9.41 4.48 -2.87
N THR A 62 -10.50 5.25 -2.86
CA THR A 62 -10.71 6.31 -1.85
C THR A 62 -10.83 5.71 -0.45
N ILE A 63 -11.62 4.64 -0.29
CA ILE A 63 -11.75 3.94 1.00
C ILE A 63 -10.42 3.33 1.41
N ALA A 64 -9.68 2.72 0.46
CA ALA A 64 -8.37 2.15 0.72
C ALA A 64 -7.38 3.22 1.20
N ALA A 65 -7.27 4.34 0.50
CA ALA A 65 -6.33 5.41 0.82
C ALA A 65 -6.67 6.08 2.16
N VAL A 66 -7.93 6.49 2.35
CA VAL A 66 -8.37 7.12 3.61
C VAL A 66 -8.30 6.15 4.77
N GLY A 67 -8.73 4.90 4.58
CA GLY A 67 -8.69 3.87 5.60
C GLY A 67 -7.25 3.52 6.00
N ALA A 68 -6.35 3.34 5.03
CA ALA A 68 -4.95 3.07 5.28
C ALA A 68 -4.29 4.22 6.06
N LEU A 69 -4.58 5.47 5.68
CA LEU A 69 -4.11 6.66 6.37
C LEU A 69 -4.59 6.69 7.82
N LEU A 70 -5.89 6.50 8.05
CA LEU A 70 -6.47 6.50 9.38
C LEU A 70 -5.86 5.40 10.25
N ILE A 71 -5.72 4.17 9.73
CA ILE A 71 -5.10 3.06 10.44
C ILE A 71 -3.64 3.41 10.79
N ALA A 72 -2.86 3.91 9.84
CA ALA A 72 -1.46 4.25 10.05
C ALA A 72 -1.28 5.34 11.12
N LEU A 73 -2.09 6.40 11.08
CA LEU A 73 -2.05 7.49 12.06
C LEU A 73 -2.49 7.01 13.46
N LEU A 74 -3.57 6.23 13.55
CA LEU A 74 -4.02 5.65 14.82
C LEU A 74 -2.95 4.77 15.45
N VAL A 75 -2.27 3.97 14.64
CA VAL A 75 -1.17 3.10 15.09
C VAL A 75 0.02 3.92 15.59
N ILE A 76 0.40 5.00 14.90
CA ILE A 76 1.44 5.92 15.38
C ILE A 76 1.04 6.51 16.73
N VAL A 77 -0.16 7.09 16.83
CA VAL A 77 -0.66 7.72 18.05
C VAL A 77 -0.71 6.73 19.23
N ALA A 78 -1.07 5.47 18.96
CA ALA A 78 -1.23 4.45 20.00
C ALA A 78 0.09 3.80 20.45
N LEU A 79 1.06 3.60 19.54
CA LEU A 79 2.24 2.78 19.80
C LEU A 79 3.54 3.56 19.91
N TRP A 80 3.65 4.73 19.27
CA TRP A 80 4.87 5.53 19.25
C TRP A 80 4.93 6.49 20.47
N PRO A 81 6.09 6.72 21.11
CA PRO A 81 7.44 6.16 20.86
C PRO A 81 7.76 4.93 21.75
N GLY A 82 6.82 4.00 21.92
CA GLY A 82 6.96 2.87 22.86
C GLY A 82 7.73 1.66 22.32
N PRO A 83 8.10 0.70 23.19
CA PRO A 83 8.75 -0.55 22.78
C PRO A 83 7.84 -1.46 21.93
N LYS A 84 6.53 -1.21 21.92
CA LYS A 84 5.58 -1.89 21.04
C LYS A 84 5.73 -1.45 19.59
N TRP A 85 6.02 -0.17 19.34
CA TRP A 85 6.33 0.37 18.00
C TRP A 85 7.54 -0.33 17.39
N GLN A 86 8.65 -0.43 18.13
CA GLN A 86 9.87 -1.10 17.66
C GLN A 86 9.63 -2.57 17.30
N ARG A 87 8.88 -3.30 18.13
CA ARG A 87 8.51 -4.70 17.85
C ARG A 87 7.64 -4.85 16.60
N MET A 88 6.72 -3.91 16.37
CA MET A 88 5.90 -3.89 15.16
C MET A 88 6.74 -3.58 13.93
N CYS A 89 7.63 -2.59 13.98
CA CYS A 89 8.53 -2.26 12.88
C CYS A 89 9.41 -3.43 12.44
N ALA A 90 9.86 -4.26 13.39
CA ALA A 90 10.61 -5.47 13.07
C ALA A 90 9.78 -6.54 12.32
N ARG A 91 8.45 -6.51 12.44
CA ARG A 91 7.53 -7.46 11.78
C ARG A 91 6.91 -6.92 10.48
N LEU A 92 6.95 -5.61 10.23
CA LEU A 92 6.40 -4.99 9.02
C LEU A 92 6.96 -5.59 7.71
N PRO A 93 8.26 -5.87 7.56
CA PRO A 93 8.78 -6.48 6.33
C PRO A 93 8.17 -7.85 6.03
N TRP A 94 7.85 -8.62 7.08
CA TRP A 94 7.18 -9.92 6.92
C TRP A 94 5.75 -9.77 6.40
N LEU A 95 5.03 -8.74 6.84
CA LEU A 95 3.69 -8.44 6.33
C LEU A 95 3.73 -7.96 4.87
N LEU A 96 4.75 -7.20 4.49
CA LEU A 96 4.93 -6.72 3.11
C LEU A 96 5.39 -7.81 2.15
N ALA A 97 6.03 -8.87 2.65
CA ALA A 97 6.46 -10.01 1.84
C ALA A 97 5.30 -10.94 1.42
N ILE A 98 4.08 -10.73 1.95
CA ILE A 98 2.93 -11.56 1.62
C ILE A 98 2.54 -11.37 0.15
N PRO A 99 2.49 -12.46 -0.66
CA PRO A 99 2.05 -12.37 -2.04
C PRO A 99 0.62 -11.83 -2.13
N HIS A 100 0.37 -10.91 -3.05
CA HIS A 100 -0.94 -10.27 -3.19
C HIS A 100 -2.08 -11.28 -3.41
N VAL A 101 -1.83 -12.35 -4.16
CA VAL A 101 -2.79 -13.44 -4.37
C VAL A 101 -3.15 -14.11 -3.05
N ALA A 102 -2.16 -14.43 -2.19
CA ALA A 102 -2.40 -15.07 -0.90
C ALA A 102 -3.23 -14.17 0.04
N PHE A 103 -2.95 -12.86 0.04
CA PHE A 103 -3.73 -11.89 0.79
C PHE A 103 -5.18 -11.83 0.28
N ALA A 104 -5.38 -11.71 -1.04
CA ALA A 104 -6.71 -11.70 -1.65
C ALA A 104 -7.49 -13.00 -1.37
N THR A 105 -6.86 -14.17 -1.47
CA THR A 105 -7.48 -15.45 -1.14
C THR A 105 -7.87 -15.51 0.34
N SER A 106 -7.02 -15.01 1.24
CA SER A 106 -7.34 -14.97 2.68
C SER A 106 -8.54 -14.07 2.97
N ALA A 107 -8.63 -12.91 2.30
CA ALA A 107 -9.79 -12.02 2.40
C ALA A 107 -11.05 -12.68 1.85
N LEU A 108 -10.96 -13.36 0.70
CA LEU A 108 -12.09 -14.12 0.13
C LEU A 108 -12.55 -15.21 1.09
N LEU A 109 -11.66 -16.01 1.68
CA LEU A 109 -12.05 -17.04 2.65
C LEU A 109 -12.67 -16.48 3.93
N LEU A 110 -12.31 -15.26 4.31
CA LEU A 110 -12.86 -14.60 5.49
C LEU A 110 -14.25 -13.99 5.21
N PHE A 111 -14.42 -13.36 4.05
CA PHE A 111 -15.58 -12.53 3.71
C PHE A 111 -16.52 -13.10 2.63
N ALA A 112 -16.25 -14.28 2.06
CA ALA A 112 -17.17 -14.95 1.16
C ALA A 112 -18.38 -15.52 1.90
N ASP A 113 -19.45 -15.81 1.17
CA ASP A 113 -20.64 -16.49 1.67
C ASP A 113 -20.25 -17.86 2.26
N GLY A 114 -20.46 -18.06 3.57
CA GLY A 114 -20.00 -19.25 4.30
C GLY A 114 -18.52 -19.24 4.68
N GLY A 115 -17.86 -18.08 4.59
CA GLY A 115 -16.52 -17.86 5.12
C GLY A 115 -16.50 -17.75 6.64
N LEU A 116 -15.29 -17.80 7.21
CA LEU A 116 -15.09 -17.86 8.67
C LEU A 116 -15.85 -16.76 9.44
N LEU A 117 -15.94 -15.55 8.89
CA LEU A 117 -16.64 -14.45 9.57
C LEU A 117 -18.14 -14.72 9.70
N TYR A 118 -18.75 -15.28 8.67
CA TYR A 118 -20.18 -15.59 8.63
C TYR A 118 -20.52 -16.89 9.37
N ASP A 119 -19.56 -17.82 9.49
CA ASP A 119 -19.68 -18.98 10.38
C ASP A 119 -19.75 -18.55 11.86
N TYR A 120 -18.89 -17.61 12.28
CA TYR A 120 -18.87 -17.11 13.67
C TYR A 120 -19.99 -16.10 13.95
N PHE A 121 -20.43 -15.34 12.94
CA PHE A 121 -21.50 -14.35 13.08
C PHE A 121 -22.63 -14.58 12.06
N PRO A 122 -23.46 -15.61 12.27
CA PRO A 122 -24.52 -16.00 11.33
C PRO A 122 -25.65 -14.97 11.17
N TYR A 123 -25.68 -13.92 12.01
CA TYR A 123 -26.61 -12.81 11.90
C TYR A 123 -26.22 -11.76 10.85
N PHE A 124 -24.96 -11.72 10.43
CA PHE A 124 -24.55 -10.86 9.31
C PHE A 124 -24.79 -11.61 8.01
N THR A 125 -25.53 -11.01 7.08
CA THR A 125 -25.61 -11.51 5.71
C THR A 125 -24.53 -10.84 4.88
N PRO A 126 -23.74 -11.59 4.08
CA PRO A 126 -22.75 -10.99 3.18
C PRO A 126 -23.43 -10.06 2.18
N PRO A 127 -23.13 -8.75 2.21
CA PRO A 127 -23.68 -7.83 1.23
C PRO A 127 -22.93 -7.99 -0.10
N MET A 128 -23.65 -8.02 -1.23
CA MET A 128 -23.01 -7.92 -2.54
C MET A 128 -22.22 -6.61 -2.65
N ASP A 129 -20.91 -6.71 -2.86
CA ASP A 129 -20.03 -5.55 -2.97
C ASP A 129 -20.11 -4.87 -4.34
N ARG A 130 -21.25 -4.25 -4.63
CA ARG A 130 -21.53 -3.56 -5.91
C ARG A 130 -20.62 -2.35 -6.14
N PHE A 131 -20.15 -1.72 -5.07
CA PHE A 131 -19.41 -0.46 -5.11
C PHE A 131 -17.93 -0.60 -4.75
N GLY A 132 -17.44 -1.82 -4.46
CA GLY A 132 -16.05 -2.05 -4.06
C GLY A 132 -15.73 -1.55 -2.64
N ILE A 133 -16.72 -1.43 -1.76
CA ILE A 133 -16.54 -1.00 -0.37
C ILE A 133 -15.78 -2.06 0.43
N GLY A 134 -16.18 -3.33 0.30
CA GLY A 134 -15.51 -4.45 0.97
C GLY A 134 -14.08 -4.63 0.44
N LEU A 135 -13.91 -4.51 -0.87
CA LEU A 135 -12.59 -4.44 -1.51
C LEU A 135 -11.75 -3.28 -0.94
N GLY A 136 -12.32 -2.08 -0.87
CA GLY A 136 -11.65 -0.89 -0.36
C GLY A 136 -11.19 -1.03 1.09
N LEU A 137 -12.02 -1.64 1.96
CA LEU A 137 -11.65 -1.92 3.35
C LEU A 137 -10.52 -2.96 3.44
N THR A 138 -10.59 -4.01 2.62
CA THR A 138 -9.54 -5.03 2.55
C THR A 138 -8.20 -4.43 2.10
N LEU A 139 -8.25 -3.56 1.08
CA LEU A 139 -7.09 -2.81 0.61
C LEU A 139 -6.60 -1.81 1.65
N ALA A 140 -7.49 -1.13 2.39
CA ALA A 140 -7.08 -0.21 3.47
C ALA A 140 -6.17 -0.89 4.49
N VAL A 141 -6.51 -2.12 4.90
CA VAL A 141 -5.68 -2.91 5.81
C VAL A 141 -4.33 -3.26 5.16
N LYS A 142 -4.33 -3.72 3.91
CA LYS A 142 -3.11 -4.04 3.16
C LYS A 142 -2.17 -2.85 3.03
N GLU A 143 -2.68 -1.74 2.49
CA GLU A 143 -1.92 -0.54 2.20
C GLU A 143 -1.48 0.21 3.48
N SER A 144 -2.17 -0.01 4.61
CA SER A 144 -1.72 0.53 5.90
C SER A 144 -0.34 -0.02 6.32
N ALA A 145 -0.03 -1.29 5.98
CA ALA A 145 1.27 -1.88 6.29
C ALA A 145 2.40 -1.21 5.49
N PHE A 146 2.13 -0.84 4.24
CA PHE A 146 3.05 -0.09 3.40
C PHE A 146 3.27 1.34 3.91
N LEU A 147 2.19 2.05 4.26
CA LEU A 147 2.28 3.35 4.91
C LEU A 147 3.10 3.28 6.20
N LEU A 148 2.80 2.33 7.08
CA LEU A 148 3.51 2.15 8.34
C LEU A 148 5.00 1.86 8.15
N TRP A 149 5.37 1.18 7.06
CA TRP A 149 6.76 0.91 6.74
C TRP A 149 7.50 2.17 6.29
N ILE A 150 6.90 3.00 5.43
CA ILE A 150 7.45 4.32 5.07
C ILE A 150 7.58 5.20 6.31
N LEU A 151 6.55 5.21 7.15
CA LEU A 151 6.54 5.96 8.40
C LEU A 151 7.63 5.46 9.36
N ALA A 152 7.85 4.16 9.45
CA ALA A 152 8.93 3.59 10.24
C ALA A 152 10.31 4.04 9.74
N ALA A 153 10.51 4.15 8.43
CA ALA A 153 11.74 4.67 7.85
C ALA A 153 11.96 6.14 8.25
N VAL A 154 10.96 7.00 8.06
CA VAL A 154 11.03 8.43 8.41
C VAL A 154 11.22 8.63 9.91
N LEU A 155 10.49 7.90 10.75
CA LEU A 155 10.58 8.01 12.21
C LEU A 155 11.86 7.45 12.81
N SER A 156 12.60 6.64 12.06
CA SER A 156 13.92 6.16 12.48
C SER A 156 15.03 7.20 12.30
N GLU A 157 14.72 8.36 11.69
CA GLU A 157 15.69 9.45 11.54
C GLU A 157 16.19 9.95 12.90
N LYS A 158 17.51 9.90 13.08
CA LYS A 158 18.18 10.33 14.32
C LYS A 158 17.84 11.76 14.72
N ARG A 159 17.61 12.63 13.74
CA ARG A 159 17.24 14.04 13.95
C ARG A 159 15.88 14.17 14.64
N LEU A 160 14.88 13.40 14.23
CA LEU A 160 13.55 13.42 14.84
C LEU A 160 13.62 12.92 16.28
N LEU A 161 14.34 11.82 16.53
CA LEU A 161 14.52 11.30 17.89
C LEU A 161 15.19 12.32 18.83
N GLN A 162 16.19 13.06 18.34
CA GLN A 162 16.82 14.13 19.10
C GLN A 162 15.85 15.29 19.40
N GLN A 163 15.04 15.71 18.43
CA GLN A 163 14.04 16.76 18.61
C GLN A 163 12.95 16.36 19.62
N VAL A 164 12.55 15.08 19.64
CA VAL A 164 11.61 14.55 20.62
C VAL A 164 12.17 14.64 22.03
N ILE A 165 13.45 14.28 22.22
CA ILE A 165 14.13 14.38 23.53
C ILE A 165 14.19 15.85 23.99
N VAL A 166 14.48 16.79 23.08
CA VAL A 166 14.50 18.23 23.40
C VAL A 166 13.10 18.70 23.81
N LEU A 167 12.05 18.34 23.07
CA LEU A 167 10.67 18.73 23.44
C LEU A 167 10.23 18.13 24.77
N ASP A 168 10.60 16.88 25.05
CA ASP A 168 10.31 16.22 26.33
C ASP A 168 11.02 16.94 27.49
N SER A 169 12.28 17.36 27.29
CA SER A 169 13.02 18.15 28.29
C SER A 169 12.44 19.54 28.54
N LEU A 170 11.73 20.10 27.56
CA LEU A 170 11.01 21.38 27.66
C LEU A 170 9.60 21.23 28.27
N GLY A 171 9.18 20.01 28.63
CA GLY A 171 7.89 19.75 29.27
C GLY A 171 6.70 19.65 28.30
N TYR A 172 6.94 19.48 27.00
CA TYR A 172 5.86 19.29 26.04
C TYR A 172 5.20 17.93 26.19
N SER A 173 3.88 17.90 26.07
CA SER A 173 3.10 16.65 26.08
C SER A 173 3.31 15.83 24.80
N ARG A 174 3.04 14.52 24.89
CA ARG A 174 3.11 13.59 23.75
C ARG A 174 2.25 14.03 22.57
N TRP A 175 1.06 14.56 22.85
CA TRP A 175 0.14 15.05 21.82
C TRP A 175 0.66 16.31 21.11
N GLN A 176 1.31 17.21 21.84
CA GLN A 176 1.97 18.37 21.25
C GLN A 176 3.15 17.96 20.38
N CYS A 177 3.96 17.00 20.85
CA CYS A 177 5.05 16.44 20.06
C CYS A 177 4.53 15.78 18.76
N LEU A 178 3.47 14.98 18.85
CA LEU A 178 2.79 14.38 17.70
C LEU A 178 2.29 15.42 16.69
N ASN A 179 1.59 16.45 17.17
CA ASN A 179 0.94 17.41 16.28
C ASN A 179 1.92 18.46 15.70
N TRP A 180 2.91 18.91 16.47
CA TRP A 180 3.77 20.03 16.08
C TRP A 180 5.11 19.62 15.49
N LEU A 181 5.64 18.45 15.86
CA LEU A 181 6.89 17.94 15.31
C LEU A 181 6.65 16.82 14.31
N LEU A 182 5.79 15.88 14.68
CA LEU A 182 5.69 14.59 14.03
C LEU A 182 4.85 14.65 12.74
N LEU A 183 3.62 15.18 12.82
CA LEU A 183 2.75 15.36 11.65
C LEU A 183 3.39 16.22 10.54
N PRO A 184 4.02 17.39 10.83
CA PRO A 184 4.62 18.21 9.79
C PRO A 184 5.82 17.55 9.13
N SER A 185 6.63 16.81 9.89
CA SER A 185 7.82 16.12 9.37
C SER A 185 7.43 14.94 8.48
N VAL A 186 6.34 14.26 8.82
CA VAL A 186 5.85 13.09 8.10
C VAL A 186 4.98 13.45 6.89
N ALA A 187 4.27 14.57 6.92
CA ALA A 187 3.36 15.02 5.86
C ALA A 187 3.90 14.89 4.42
N PRO A 188 5.13 15.34 4.07
CA PRO A 188 5.63 15.21 2.69
C PRO A 188 5.84 13.75 2.28
N SER A 189 6.39 12.92 3.18
CA SER A 189 6.58 11.49 2.91
C SER A 189 5.25 10.74 2.75
N LEU A 190 4.26 11.15 3.55
CA LEU A 190 2.94 10.56 3.55
C LEU A 190 2.17 10.97 2.29
N ALA A 191 2.30 12.21 1.83
CA ALA A 191 1.74 12.66 0.56
C ALA A 191 2.28 11.83 -0.63
N MET A 192 3.59 11.59 -0.67
CA MET A 192 4.20 10.73 -1.70
C MET A 192 3.71 9.29 -1.62
N ALA A 193 3.61 8.75 -0.41
CA ALA A 193 3.09 7.40 -0.20
C ALA A 193 1.61 7.27 -0.60
N MET A 194 0.81 8.31 -0.36
CA MET A 194 -0.59 8.34 -0.76
C MET A 194 -0.75 8.44 -2.27
N LEU A 195 0.11 9.19 -2.97
CA LEU A 195 0.15 9.17 -4.42
C LEU A 195 0.45 7.77 -4.96
N ALA A 196 1.38 7.03 -4.34
CA ALA A 196 1.69 5.66 -4.75
C ALA A 196 0.56 4.66 -4.48
N ILE A 197 -0.30 4.90 -3.50
CA ILE A 197 -1.45 4.03 -3.18
C ILE A 197 -2.65 4.32 -4.12
N VAL A 198 -2.77 5.56 -4.60
CA VAL A 198 -3.88 5.97 -5.47
C VAL A 198 -3.56 5.75 -6.96
N ALA A 199 -2.28 5.77 -7.35
CA ALA A 199 -1.82 5.54 -8.72
C ALA A 199 -1.90 4.07 -9.15
#